data_AF-A0A1G1W595-F1
#
_entry.id   AF-A0A1G1W595-F1
#
_cell.length_a   1.000
_cell.length_b   1.000
_cell.length_c   1.000
_cell.angle_alpha   90.00
_cell.angle_beta   90.00
_cell.angle_gamma   90.00
#
_symmetry.space_group_name_H-M   'P 1'
#
loop_
_entity.id
_entity.type
_entity.pdbx_description
1 polymer ?
#
loop_
_entity_poly.entity_id
_entity_poly.type
_entity_poly.pdbx_seq_one_letter_code
_entity_poly.pdbx_strand_id
1 'polypeptide(L)'
;MPDVNPVPSQQPTTTVATKNPINWKNIIMGVVIGAVLFGGGGYLVYNAYQPKSSEPTVTTTKKATPSAKPATPSAQKDETAEVASLTNSYTDTFFNITFKFPTNWEKKSKSGIEACEPSVGPKNVSDSGFSICEFGQSSPEQLASLPPKNIVSYKKDFTSAGKRVIRQVVTENNKATLYAYMGNVTHDGQNGTLTVTAWPEGSGLTIEKFVDLFDKILSTFKFL
;
A
#
# COMPACT_ATOMS: atom_id res chain seq x y z
N MET A 1 54.71 23.68 -52.90
CA MET A 1 53.48 23.36 -52.14
C MET A 1 53.12 24.60 -51.35
N PRO A 2 51.91 25.17 -51.49
CA PRO A 2 51.55 26.38 -50.75
C PRO A 2 51.29 26.07 -49.27
N ASP A 3 51.85 26.91 -48.40
CA ASP A 3 51.69 26.89 -46.95
C ASP A 3 50.24 27.26 -46.58
N VAL A 4 49.58 26.38 -45.82
CA VAL A 4 48.21 26.60 -45.33
C VAL A 4 48.31 27.12 -43.91
N ASN A 5 48.05 28.42 -43.74
CA ASN A 5 48.02 29.04 -42.42
C ASN A 5 46.85 28.47 -41.58
N PRO A 6 47.08 28.06 -40.31
CA PRO A 6 46.03 27.52 -39.46
C PRO A 6 45.08 28.63 -39.02
N VAL A 7 43.77 28.43 -39.25
CA VAL A 7 42.70 29.31 -38.77
C VAL A 7 42.56 29.11 -37.25
N PRO A 8 42.63 30.18 -36.43
CA PRO A 8 42.48 30.06 -34.99
C PRO A 8 41.03 29.70 -34.62
N SER A 9 40.88 28.67 -33.79
CA SER A 9 39.60 28.19 -33.27
C SER A 9 38.91 29.28 -32.44
N GLN A 10 37.71 29.69 -32.83
CA GLN A 10 36.85 30.55 -32.03
C GLN A 10 36.42 29.83 -30.75
N GLN A 11 36.83 30.36 -29.59
CA GLN A 11 36.41 29.87 -28.28
C GLN A 11 35.00 30.38 -27.98
N PRO A 12 34.08 29.54 -27.49
CA PRO A 12 32.71 29.95 -27.18
C PRO A 12 32.69 30.96 -26.02
N THR A 13 32.08 32.12 -26.26
CA THR A 13 31.80 33.13 -25.23
C THR A 13 30.73 32.60 -24.28
N THR A 14 31.10 32.32 -23.04
CA THR A 14 30.17 31.95 -21.97
C THR A 14 29.27 33.13 -21.61
N THR A 15 27.99 33.03 -21.97
CA THR A 15 26.94 33.93 -21.49
C THR A 15 26.74 33.72 -20.00
N VAL A 16 27.18 34.68 -19.19
CA VAL A 16 26.97 34.67 -17.73
C VAL A 16 25.49 34.87 -17.46
N ALA A 17 24.84 33.85 -16.90
CA ALA A 17 23.42 33.91 -16.51
C ALA A 17 23.22 34.91 -15.37
N THR A 18 22.57 36.03 -15.67
CA THR A 18 22.16 37.04 -14.68
C THR A 18 21.13 36.40 -13.74
N LYS A 19 21.53 36.16 -12.48
CA LYS A 19 20.61 35.66 -11.44
C LYS A 19 19.59 36.75 -11.10
N ASN A 20 18.31 36.51 -11.39
CA ASN A 20 17.24 37.39 -10.97
C ASN A 20 17.17 37.45 -9.43
N PRO A 21 17.14 38.65 -8.82
CA PRO A 21 17.07 38.78 -7.37
C PRO A 21 15.72 38.25 -6.84
N ILE A 22 15.79 37.41 -5.81
CA ILE A 22 14.61 36.81 -5.17
C ILE A 22 13.84 37.90 -4.42
N ASN A 23 12.57 38.08 -4.76
CA ASN A 23 11.66 39.04 -4.12
C ASN A 23 11.16 38.52 -2.76
N TRP A 24 11.96 38.73 -1.72
CA TRP A 24 11.66 38.35 -0.33
C TRP A 24 10.31 38.87 0.20
N LYS A 25 9.82 39.99 -0.34
CA LYS A 25 8.51 40.56 0.02
C LYS A 25 7.35 39.59 -0.26
N ASN A 26 7.40 38.85 -1.37
CA ASN A 26 6.35 37.90 -1.74
C ASN A 26 6.39 36.63 -0.86
N ILE A 27 7.59 36.21 -0.46
CA ILE A 27 7.79 35.06 0.44
C ILE A 27 7.18 35.36 1.81
N ILE A 28 7.48 36.53 2.39
CA ILE A 28 6.93 36.93 3.69
C ILE A 28 5.40 37.04 3.65
N MET A 29 4.83 37.58 2.57
CA MET A 29 3.38 37.68 2.40
C MET A 29 2.71 36.30 2.38
N GLY A 30 3.31 35.32 1.71
CA GLY A 30 2.82 33.93 1.68
C GLY A 30 2.83 33.26 3.05
N VAL A 31 3.89 33.48 3.84
CA VAL A 31 4.00 32.94 5.21
C VAL A 31 2.92 33.51 6.13
N VAL A 32 2.65 34.82 6.05
CA VAL A 32 1.61 35.46 6.89
C VAL A 32 0.22 34.92 6.55
N ILE A 33 -0.11 34.77 5.26
CA ILE A 33 -1.40 34.21 4.84
C ILE A 33 -1.56 32.77 5.32
N GLY A 34 -0.51 31.95 5.19
CA GLY A 34 -0.52 30.58 5.72
C GLY A 34 -0.77 30.54 7.23
N ALA A 35 -0.07 31.37 8.01
CA ALA A 35 -0.24 31.43 9.46
C ALA A 35 -1.66 31.84 9.88
N VAL A 36 -2.30 32.75 9.15
CA VAL A 36 -3.69 33.16 9.44
C VAL A 36 -4.69 32.04 9.13
N LEU A 37 -4.52 31.35 7.99
CA LEU A 37 -5.42 30.26 7.60
C LEU A 37 -5.30 29.05 8.53
N PHE A 38 -4.08 28.64 8.87
CA PHE A 38 -3.87 27.48 9.74
C PHE A 38 -4.01 27.80 11.23
N GLY A 39 -3.58 28.98 11.67
CA GLY A 39 -3.71 29.43 13.06
C GLY A 39 -5.15 29.79 13.45
N GLY A 40 -5.88 30.48 12.57
CA GLY A 40 -7.28 30.85 12.79
C GLY A 40 -8.26 29.69 12.59
N GLY A 41 -8.08 28.90 11.52
CA GLY A 41 -8.93 27.75 11.23
C GLY A 41 -8.76 26.59 12.20
N GLY A 42 -7.52 26.33 12.65
CA GLY A 42 -7.22 25.25 13.60
C GLY A 42 -7.85 25.46 14.97
N TYR A 43 -7.93 26.71 15.44
CA TYR A 43 -8.51 27.03 16.76
C TYR A 43 -10.02 26.73 16.83
N LEU A 44 -10.78 27.04 15.77
CA LEU A 44 -12.21 26.77 15.71
C LEU A 44 -12.53 25.26 15.68
N VAL A 45 -11.73 24.48 14.95
CA VAL A 45 -11.86 23.02 14.90
C VAL A 45 -11.53 22.41 16.26
N TYR A 46 -10.45 22.84 16.92
CA TYR A 46 -10.08 22.34 18.24
C TYR A 46 -11.19 22.55 19.29
N ASN A 47 -11.88 23.70 19.25
CA ASN A 47 -12.97 23.98 20.19
C ASN A 47 -14.26 23.22 19.87
N ALA A 48 -14.55 22.93 18.60
CA ALA A 48 -15.75 22.17 18.20
C ALA A 48 -15.68 20.68 18.58
N TYR A 49 -14.47 20.11 18.68
CA TYR A 49 -14.26 18.68 18.93
C TYR A 49 -13.83 18.35 20.37
N GLN A 50 -13.92 19.28 21.33
CA GLN A 50 -13.66 18.91 22.72
C GLN A 50 -14.74 17.91 23.21
N PRO A 51 -14.33 16.70 23.65
CA PRO A 51 -15.27 15.74 24.21
C PRO A 51 -15.88 16.31 25.49
N LYS A 52 -17.20 16.41 25.53
CA LYS A 52 -17.93 16.79 26.75
C LYS A 52 -17.64 15.76 27.84
N SER A 53 -17.26 16.26 29.02
CA SER A 53 -16.95 15.47 30.20
C SER A 53 -18.09 14.50 30.53
N SER A 54 -17.84 13.21 30.42
CA SER A 54 -18.78 12.14 30.74
C SER A 54 -19.04 12.10 32.25
N GLU A 55 -20.30 12.16 32.67
CA GLU A 55 -20.72 11.90 34.05
C GLU A 55 -20.38 10.46 34.48
N PRO A 56 -20.11 10.22 35.77
CA PRO A 56 -19.73 8.91 36.27
C PRO A 56 -20.89 7.92 36.19
N THR A 57 -20.73 6.88 35.37
CA THR A 57 -21.70 5.79 35.24
C THR A 57 -21.57 4.82 36.41
N VAL A 58 -22.63 4.73 37.22
CA VAL A 58 -22.73 3.85 38.38
C VAL A 58 -22.76 2.38 37.94
N THR A 59 -21.76 1.61 38.35
CA THR A 59 -21.65 0.17 38.06
C THR A 59 -22.61 -0.62 38.96
N THR A 60 -23.63 -1.25 38.39
CA THR A 60 -24.47 -2.23 39.12
C THR A 60 -24.02 -3.65 38.81
N THR A 61 -23.44 -4.29 39.82
CA THR A 61 -22.97 -5.69 39.77
C THR A 61 -24.15 -6.64 39.71
N LYS A 62 -24.35 -7.32 38.58
CA LYS A 62 -25.34 -8.41 38.42
C LYS A 62 -24.68 -9.75 38.76
N LYS A 63 -25.17 -10.39 39.83
CA LYS A 63 -24.74 -11.70 40.34
C LYS A 63 -25.16 -12.82 39.38
N ALA A 64 -24.23 -13.72 39.05
CA ALA A 64 -24.45 -14.85 38.14
C ALA A 64 -25.19 -16.02 38.82
N THR A 65 -26.04 -16.70 38.03
CA THR A 65 -26.70 -17.96 38.39
C THR A 65 -26.16 -19.07 37.47
N PRO A 66 -25.61 -20.18 37.99
CA PRO A 66 -25.13 -21.27 37.15
C PRO A 66 -26.23 -22.33 37.02
N SER A 67 -26.86 -22.43 35.84
CA SER A 67 -27.51 -23.67 35.42
C SER A 67 -27.81 -23.61 33.93
N ALA A 68 -26.87 -24.07 33.11
CA ALA A 68 -27.11 -24.32 31.69
C ALA A 68 -26.70 -25.77 31.40
N LYS A 69 -27.69 -26.53 30.93
CA LYS A 69 -27.59 -27.92 30.47
C LYS A 69 -26.54 -28.04 29.36
N PRO A 70 -25.77 -29.14 29.27
CA PRO A 70 -24.85 -29.36 28.15
C PRO A 70 -25.62 -29.37 26.83
N ALA A 71 -25.28 -28.47 25.92
CA ALA A 71 -25.80 -28.50 24.56
C ALA A 71 -25.14 -29.65 23.79
N THR A 72 -25.96 -30.49 23.18
CA THR A 72 -25.55 -31.51 22.21
C THR A 72 -24.66 -30.85 21.14
N PRO A 73 -23.49 -31.41 20.80
CA PRO A 73 -22.68 -30.88 19.73
C PRO A 73 -23.45 -31.07 18.43
N SER A 74 -24.09 -30.01 17.96
CA SER A 74 -24.60 -29.94 16.60
C SER A 74 -23.38 -30.10 15.70
N ALA A 75 -23.41 -31.10 14.83
CA ALA A 75 -22.42 -31.26 13.77
C ALA A 75 -22.50 -30.02 12.87
N GLN A 76 -21.78 -28.97 13.24
CA GLN A 76 -21.40 -27.93 12.31
C GLN A 76 -20.58 -28.67 11.26
N LYS A 77 -21.18 -28.80 10.08
CA LYS A 77 -20.48 -29.17 8.86
C LYS A 77 -19.21 -28.33 8.87
N ASP A 78 -18.10 -29.01 9.10
CA ASP A 78 -16.79 -28.44 9.06
C ASP A 78 -16.58 -28.03 7.60
N GLU A 79 -17.07 -26.85 7.25
CA GLU A 79 -16.55 -26.06 6.15
C GLU A 79 -15.14 -25.61 6.58
N THR A 80 -14.30 -26.58 6.94
CA THR A 80 -12.86 -26.48 6.88
C THR A 80 -12.61 -26.10 5.46
N ALA A 81 -12.44 -24.78 5.33
CA ALA A 81 -12.12 -24.04 4.15
C ALA A 81 -11.31 -24.95 3.24
N GLU A 82 -11.91 -25.27 2.10
CA GLU A 82 -11.17 -25.66 0.91
C GLU A 82 -10.04 -24.64 0.83
N VAL A 83 -8.84 -25.04 1.27
CA VAL A 83 -7.68 -24.18 1.31
C VAL A 83 -7.52 -23.75 -0.13
N ALA A 84 -7.85 -22.49 -0.41
CA ALA A 84 -8.13 -22.03 -1.76
C ALA A 84 -7.01 -22.51 -2.69
N SER A 85 -7.31 -23.52 -3.50
CA SER A 85 -6.28 -24.19 -4.27
C SER A 85 -5.77 -23.18 -5.30
N LEU A 86 -4.49 -22.81 -5.18
CA LEU A 86 -3.86 -21.83 -6.06
C LEU A 86 -3.50 -22.53 -7.39
N THR A 87 -4.49 -22.73 -8.25
CA THR A 87 -4.29 -23.40 -9.55
C THR A 87 -4.29 -22.45 -10.73
N ASN A 88 -5.00 -21.32 -10.63
CA ASN A 88 -5.03 -20.32 -11.68
C ASN A 88 -3.72 -19.53 -11.69
N SER A 89 -3.28 -19.09 -12.87
CA SER A 89 -2.04 -18.30 -13.04
C SER A 89 -2.34 -16.93 -13.65
N TYR A 90 -1.69 -15.91 -13.09
CA TYR A 90 -1.64 -14.56 -13.64
C TYR A 90 -0.22 -14.28 -14.12
N THR A 91 -0.11 -13.58 -15.25
CA THR A 91 1.15 -13.11 -15.80
C THR A 91 1.03 -11.61 -16.02
N ASP A 92 1.86 -10.86 -15.32
CA ASP A 92 2.06 -9.43 -15.55
C ASP A 92 3.23 -9.28 -16.53
N THR A 93 2.92 -8.90 -17.77
CA THR A 93 3.93 -8.72 -18.82
C THR A 93 4.73 -7.45 -18.66
N PHE A 94 4.23 -6.47 -17.89
CA PHE A 94 4.95 -5.23 -17.66
C PHE A 94 6.13 -5.49 -16.71
N PHE A 95 5.86 -6.14 -15.57
CA PHE A 95 6.91 -6.47 -14.62
C PHE A 95 7.63 -7.81 -14.86
N ASN A 96 7.24 -8.58 -15.89
CA ASN A 96 7.70 -9.95 -16.14
C ASN A 96 7.51 -10.85 -14.90
N ILE A 97 6.32 -10.79 -14.29
CA ILE A 97 5.99 -11.54 -13.07
C ILE A 97 4.90 -12.55 -13.36
N THR A 98 5.01 -13.74 -12.79
CA THR A 98 3.90 -14.70 -12.73
C THR A 98 3.61 -15.10 -11.29
N PHE A 99 2.34 -15.30 -10.97
CA PHE A 99 1.92 -15.82 -9.67
C PHE A 99 0.62 -16.62 -9.80
N LYS A 100 0.33 -17.45 -8.81
CA LYS A 100 -0.90 -18.25 -8.75
C LYS A 100 -1.93 -17.63 -7.83
N PHE A 101 -3.20 -17.85 -8.13
CA PHE A 101 -4.35 -17.35 -7.37
C PHE A 101 -5.49 -18.38 -7.31
N PRO A 102 -6.49 -18.21 -6.43
CA PRO A 102 -7.58 -19.16 -6.26
C PRO A 102 -8.38 -19.49 -7.52
N THR A 103 -8.92 -20.71 -7.59
CA THR A 103 -9.81 -21.20 -8.67
C THR A 103 -11.08 -20.37 -8.83
N ASN A 104 -11.66 -19.93 -7.72
CA ASN A 104 -12.91 -19.18 -7.67
C ASN A 104 -12.74 -17.67 -7.89
N TRP A 105 -11.51 -17.22 -8.14
CA TRP A 105 -11.20 -15.84 -8.52
C TRP A 105 -11.12 -15.70 -10.04
N GLU A 106 -11.25 -14.48 -10.53
CA GLU A 106 -11.14 -14.13 -11.94
C GLU A 106 -10.08 -13.05 -12.15
N LYS A 107 -9.58 -12.98 -13.39
CA LYS A 107 -8.75 -11.86 -13.84
C LYS A 107 -9.66 -10.67 -14.03
N LYS A 108 -9.25 -9.51 -13.52
CA LYS A 108 -9.97 -8.26 -13.75
C LYS A 108 -9.26 -7.46 -14.83
N SER A 109 -10.06 -6.81 -15.67
CA SER A 109 -9.54 -5.88 -16.67
C SER A 109 -8.98 -4.65 -15.96
N LYS A 110 -7.68 -4.39 -16.10
CA LYS A 110 -7.06 -3.15 -15.63
C LYS A 110 -7.60 -1.98 -16.47
N SER A 111 -8.10 -0.92 -15.85
CA SER A 111 -8.57 0.28 -16.57
C SER A 111 -7.46 1.27 -16.93
N GLY A 112 -6.18 0.89 -16.77
CA GLY A 112 -5.01 1.71 -17.10
C GLY A 112 -3.78 1.29 -16.31
N ILE A 113 -2.67 2.03 -16.51
CA ILE A 113 -1.40 1.85 -15.77
C ILE A 113 -1.42 2.61 -14.44
N GLU A 114 -2.29 3.62 -14.31
CA GLU A 114 -2.22 4.63 -13.23
C GLU A 114 -3.03 4.29 -11.97
N ALA A 115 -3.90 3.28 -12.02
CA ALA A 115 -4.71 2.90 -10.87
C ALA A 115 -4.27 1.52 -10.35
N CYS A 116 -3.96 1.46 -9.05
CA CYS A 116 -3.82 0.24 -8.25
C CYS A 116 -5.14 -0.55 -8.20
N GLU A 117 -5.64 -1.01 -9.34
CA GLU A 117 -6.86 -1.81 -9.42
C GLU A 117 -6.50 -3.28 -9.22
N PRO A 118 -7.34 -4.09 -8.54
CA PRO A 118 -7.08 -5.51 -8.37
C PRO A 118 -6.93 -6.17 -9.75
N SER A 119 -5.81 -6.84 -9.97
CA SER A 119 -5.53 -7.58 -11.21
C SER A 119 -6.24 -8.93 -11.24
N VAL A 120 -6.45 -9.51 -10.05
CA VAL A 120 -7.26 -10.71 -9.82
C VAL A 120 -8.08 -10.52 -8.55
N GLY A 121 -9.25 -11.16 -8.47
CA GLY A 121 -10.08 -11.11 -7.27
C GLY A 121 -11.26 -12.08 -7.32
N PRO A 122 -12.04 -12.18 -6.24
CA PRO A 122 -13.26 -12.97 -6.21
C PRO A 122 -14.23 -12.56 -7.34
N LYS A 123 -14.91 -13.55 -7.94
CA LYS A 123 -15.93 -13.29 -8.97
C LYS A 123 -17.03 -12.39 -8.44
N ASN A 124 -17.45 -11.42 -9.27
CA ASN A 124 -18.53 -10.47 -8.94
C ASN A 124 -18.25 -9.54 -7.74
N VAL A 125 -16.99 -9.37 -7.34
CA VAL A 125 -16.61 -8.44 -6.26
C VAL A 125 -15.60 -7.45 -6.84
N SER A 126 -15.98 -6.20 -7.05
CA SER A 126 -15.12 -5.17 -7.67
C SER A 126 -13.94 -4.79 -6.77
N ASP A 127 -14.18 -4.71 -5.47
CA ASP A 127 -13.28 -4.02 -4.53
C ASP A 127 -12.32 -4.97 -3.79
N SER A 128 -12.54 -6.29 -3.87
CA SER A 128 -11.60 -7.28 -3.33
C SER A 128 -10.61 -7.73 -4.38
N GLY A 129 -9.37 -7.95 -3.97
CA GLY A 129 -8.44 -8.75 -4.76
C GLY A 129 -7.01 -8.39 -4.50
N PHE A 130 -6.19 -8.59 -5.51
CA PHE A 130 -4.74 -8.51 -5.46
C PHE A 130 -4.22 -7.75 -6.67
N SER A 131 -3.30 -6.82 -6.48
CA SER A 131 -2.69 -6.04 -7.54
C SER A 131 -1.18 -5.87 -7.37
N ILE A 132 -0.50 -5.74 -8.50
CA ILE A 132 0.86 -5.23 -8.58
C ILE A 132 0.75 -3.76 -8.94
N CYS A 133 1.19 -2.89 -8.03
CA CYS A 133 0.81 -1.49 -7.98
C CYS A 133 1.88 -0.55 -8.53
N GLU A 134 3.07 -0.62 -7.96
CA GLU A 134 4.09 0.42 -8.15
C GLU A 134 5.48 -0.21 -8.14
N PHE A 135 6.37 0.38 -8.93
CA PHE A 135 7.79 0.13 -8.87
C PHE A 135 8.51 1.45 -8.57
N GLY A 136 9.17 1.52 -7.42
CA GLY A 136 9.85 2.73 -6.94
C GLY A 136 11.28 2.46 -6.54
N GLN A 137 12.12 3.51 -6.51
CA GLN A 137 13.52 3.40 -6.08
C GLN A 137 13.68 3.37 -4.54
N SER A 138 12.63 3.68 -3.80
CA SER A 138 12.62 3.65 -2.34
C SER A 138 12.86 2.22 -1.82
N SER A 139 13.58 2.07 -0.71
CA SER A 139 13.77 0.75 -0.10
C SER A 139 12.44 0.22 0.49
N PRO A 140 12.30 -1.11 0.67
CA PRO A 140 11.14 -1.67 1.36
C PRO A 140 10.90 -1.05 2.74
N GLU A 141 11.96 -0.75 3.49
CA GLU A 141 11.89 -0.12 4.81
C GLU A 141 11.38 1.32 4.72
N GLN A 142 11.85 2.09 3.74
CA GLN A 142 11.37 3.46 3.54
C GLN A 142 9.87 3.47 3.27
N LEU A 143 9.39 2.60 2.36
CA LEU A 143 7.96 2.48 2.04
C LEU A 143 7.14 1.98 3.24
N ALA A 144 7.65 0.99 3.99
CA ALA A 144 6.99 0.50 5.20
C ALA A 144 7.02 1.50 6.37
N SER A 145 7.89 2.51 6.32
CA SER A 145 8.00 3.57 7.34
C SER A 145 7.16 4.82 7.04
N LEU A 146 6.71 4.99 5.79
CA LEU A 146 5.70 6.00 5.47
C LEU A 146 4.47 5.71 6.34
N PRO A 147 3.81 6.71 6.95
CA PRO A 147 2.96 6.46 8.11
C PRO A 147 1.55 5.95 7.75
N PRO A 148 1.21 4.67 7.95
CA PRO A 148 -0.14 4.29 8.26
C PRO A 148 -0.37 4.51 9.76
N LYS A 149 -1.44 5.23 10.12
CA LYS A 149 -1.77 5.49 11.52
C LYS A 149 -2.19 4.23 12.30
N ASN A 150 -2.42 3.09 11.63
CA ASN A 150 -3.03 1.89 12.20
C ASN A 150 -2.47 0.60 11.58
N ILE A 151 -1.24 0.19 11.94
CA ILE A 151 -0.69 -1.11 11.54
C ILE A 151 -1.27 -2.18 12.46
N VAL A 152 -1.99 -3.15 11.88
CA VAL A 152 -2.60 -4.26 12.62
C VAL A 152 -1.70 -5.50 12.61
N SER A 153 -0.89 -5.66 11.55
CA SER A 153 0.06 -6.77 11.48
C SER A 153 1.28 -6.36 10.66
N TYR A 154 2.47 -6.76 11.12
CA TYR A 154 3.74 -6.48 10.46
C TYR A 154 4.59 -7.75 10.42
N LYS A 155 5.13 -8.06 9.24
CA LYS A 155 5.99 -9.23 9.01
C LYS A 155 7.18 -8.79 8.17
N LYS A 156 8.36 -8.89 8.77
CA LYS A 156 9.65 -8.61 8.12
C LYS A 156 10.39 -9.91 7.83
N ASP A 157 11.39 -9.80 6.96
CA ASP A 157 12.39 -10.83 6.68
C ASP A 157 11.80 -12.14 6.14
N PHE A 158 10.64 -12.07 5.47
CA PHE A 158 10.17 -13.19 4.65
C PHE A 158 10.70 -13.03 3.22
N THR A 159 10.90 -14.17 2.56
CA THR A 159 11.39 -14.21 1.18
C THR A 159 10.31 -14.72 0.25
N SER A 160 10.18 -14.09 -0.92
CA SER A 160 9.37 -14.59 -2.02
C SER A 160 10.17 -14.48 -3.31
N ALA A 161 10.23 -15.59 -4.06
CA ALA A 161 11.04 -15.71 -5.27
C ALA A 161 12.51 -15.27 -5.09
N GLY A 162 13.10 -15.55 -3.91
CA GLY A 162 14.46 -15.13 -3.57
C GLY A 162 14.63 -13.62 -3.29
N LYS A 163 13.55 -12.84 -3.33
CA LYS A 163 13.55 -11.41 -2.97
C LYS A 163 13.14 -11.24 -1.51
N ARG A 164 13.74 -10.27 -0.83
CA ARG A 164 13.34 -9.89 0.53
C ARG A 164 12.04 -9.10 0.46
N VAL A 165 11.11 -9.42 1.34
CA VAL A 165 9.79 -8.79 1.37
C VAL A 165 9.45 -8.31 2.78
N ILE A 166 8.82 -7.14 2.86
CA ILE A 166 8.19 -6.60 4.06
C ILE A 166 6.68 -6.54 3.82
N ARG A 167 5.88 -7.17 4.70
CA ARG A 167 4.42 -7.23 4.57
C ARG A 167 3.78 -6.53 5.75
N GLN A 168 2.91 -5.59 5.46
CA GLN A 168 2.12 -4.86 6.44
C GLN A 168 0.63 -4.99 6.16
N VAL A 169 -0.15 -4.99 7.23
CA VAL A 169 -1.61 -4.94 7.19
C VAL A 169 -2.01 -3.65 7.90
N VAL A 170 -2.65 -2.77 7.17
CA VAL A 170 -3.08 -1.45 7.63
C VAL A 170 -4.59 -1.42 7.66
N THR A 171 -5.18 -0.77 8.66
CA THR A 171 -6.63 -0.55 8.70
C THR A 171 -6.95 0.94 8.73
N GLU A 172 -7.70 1.43 7.75
CA GLU A 172 -8.16 2.81 7.67
C GLU A 172 -9.66 2.85 7.39
N ASN A 173 -10.41 3.63 8.17
CA ASN A 173 -11.87 3.74 8.02
C ASN A 173 -12.58 2.37 8.02
N ASN A 174 -12.16 1.44 8.89
CA ASN A 174 -12.63 0.05 8.97
C ASN A 174 -12.39 -0.80 7.71
N LYS A 175 -11.56 -0.34 6.78
CA LYS A 175 -11.10 -1.09 5.62
C LYS A 175 -9.67 -1.55 5.84
N ALA A 176 -9.36 -2.78 5.47
CA ALA A 176 -8.04 -3.35 5.66
C ALA A 176 -7.31 -3.37 4.31
N THR A 177 -6.07 -2.89 4.28
CA THR A 177 -5.23 -2.97 3.09
C THR A 177 -3.95 -3.71 3.45
N LEU A 178 -3.64 -4.73 2.66
CA LEU A 178 -2.42 -5.51 2.81
C LEU A 178 -1.42 -4.99 1.79
N TYR A 179 -0.21 -4.67 2.24
CA TYR A 179 0.90 -4.29 1.38
C TYR A 179 2.04 -5.29 1.54
N ALA A 180 2.70 -5.62 0.43
CA ALA A 180 3.97 -6.31 0.41
C ALA A 180 4.97 -5.54 -0.46
N TYR A 181 6.11 -5.20 0.13
CA TYR A 181 7.20 -4.46 -0.51
C TYR A 181 8.34 -5.42 -0.82
N MET A 182 8.51 -5.78 -2.09
CA MET A 182 9.55 -6.71 -2.55
C MET A 182 10.75 -5.92 -3.07
N GLY A 183 11.88 -5.98 -2.35
CA GLY A 183 13.09 -5.26 -2.75
C GLY A 183 13.91 -5.98 -3.82
N ASN A 184 14.82 -5.23 -4.46
CA ASN A 184 15.76 -5.73 -5.47
C ASN A 184 15.07 -6.38 -6.68
N VAL A 185 13.91 -5.85 -7.07
CA VAL A 185 13.25 -6.21 -8.33
C VAL A 185 13.89 -5.41 -9.45
N THR A 186 14.20 -6.07 -10.57
CA THR A 186 14.79 -5.42 -11.74
C THR A 186 13.72 -5.27 -12.82
N HIS A 187 13.51 -4.05 -13.31
CA HIS A 187 12.59 -3.74 -14.39
C HIS A 187 13.24 -2.68 -15.29
N ASP A 188 13.27 -2.93 -16.60
CA ASP A 188 13.95 -2.08 -17.59
C ASP A 188 15.39 -1.67 -17.21
N GLY A 189 16.14 -2.63 -16.63
CA GLY A 189 17.52 -2.43 -16.18
C GLY A 189 17.69 -1.61 -14.90
N GLN A 190 16.59 -1.13 -14.30
CA GLN A 190 16.61 -0.44 -13.02
C GLN A 190 16.25 -1.39 -11.88
N ASN A 191 16.96 -1.26 -10.75
CA ASN A 191 16.61 -1.96 -9.53
C ASN A 191 15.72 -1.08 -8.66
N GLY A 192 14.69 -1.68 -8.05
CA GLY A 192 13.75 -0.98 -7.21
C GLY A 192 12.97 -1.92 -6.30
N THR A 193 11.93 -1.35 -5.70
CA THR A 193 10.98 -2.05 -4.85
C THR A 193 9.65 -2.14 -5.56
N LEU A 194 9.14 -3.36 -5.64
CA LEU A 194 7.81 -3.65 -6.14
C LEU A 194 6.81 -3.60 -4.98
N THR A 195 5.75 -2.81 -5.13
CA THR A 195 4.62 -2.77 -4.22
C THR A 195 3.50 -3.67 -4.73
N VAL A 196 3.10 -4.60 -3.89
CA VAL A 196 1.96 -5.47 -4.08
C VAL A 196 0.90 -5.09 -3.05
N THR A 197 -0.34 -4.93 -3.50
CA THR A 197 -1.46 -4.51 -2.64
C THR A 197 -2.61 -5.50 -2.73
N ALA A 198 -3.30 -5.74 -1.62
CA ALA A 198 -4.51 -6.55 -1.61
C ALA A 198 -5.59 -6.00 -0.66
N TRP A 199 -6.84 -6.28 -1.02
CA TRP A 199 -8.06 -5.79 -0.38
C TRP A 199 -8.99 -6.95 -0.04
N PRO A 200 -9.30 -7.22 1.24
CA PRO A 200 -10.18 -8.30 1.67
C PRO A 200 -11.68 -8.01 1.49
N GLU A 201 -12.08 -6.76 1.21
CA GLU A 201 -13.47 -6.30 1.26
C GLU A 201 -14.39 -7.07 0.30
N GLY A 202 -15.34 -7.84 0.85
CA GLY A 202 -16.29 -8.62 0.04
C GLY A 202 -15.76 -9.98 -0.41
N SER A 203 -14.55 -10.39 0.01
CA SER A 203 -14.01 -11.73 -0.26
C SER A 203 -14.74 -12.86 0.47
N GLY A 204 -15.53 -12.55 1.50
CA GLY A 204 -16.13 -13.52 2.42
C GLY A 204 -15.14 -14.17 3.39
N LEU A 205 -13.86 -13.76 3.37
CA LEU A 205 -12.83 -14.23 4.29
C LEU A 205 -12.69 -13.28 5.49
N THR A 206 -12.30 -13.81 6.64
CA THR A 206 -11.82 -12.98 7.74
C THR A 206 -10.47 -12.37 7.37
N ILE A 207 -10.05 -11.30 8.05
CA ILE A 207 -8.77 -10.64 7.79
C ILE A 207 -7.62 -11.65 7.96
N GLU A 208 -7.66 -12.51 8.98
CA GLU A 208 -6.63 -13.52 9.24
C GLU A 208 -6.55 -14.53 8.08
N LYS A 209 -7.69 -15.07 7.65
CA LYS A 209 -7.75 -16.01 6.51
C LYS A 209 -7.30 -15.35 5.21
N PHE A 210 -7.59 -14.06 5.02
CA PHE A 210 -7.16 -13.31 3.85
C PHE A 210 -5.65 -13.02 3.88
N VAL A 211 -5.09 -12.71 5.05
CA VAL A 211 -3.63 -12.57 5.24
C VAL A 211 -2.92 -13.88 4.92
N ASP A 212 -3.44 -15.03 5.37
CA ASP A 212 -2.88 -16.33 5.04
C ASP A 212 -2.94 -16.62 3.53
N LEU A 213 -4.06 -16.25 2.87
CA LEU A 213 -4.19 -16.36 1.43
C LEU A 213 -3.19 -15.43 0.71
N PHE A 214 -3.01 -14.20 1.18
CA PHE A 214 -2.08 -13.24 0.63
C PHE A 214 -0.64 -13.75 0.70
N ASP A 215 -0.21 -14.24 1.87
CA ASP A 215 1.11 -14.84 2.04
C ASP A 215 1.30 -16.07 1.13
N LYS A 216 0.26 -16.90 0.97
CA LYS A 216 0.28 -18.03 0.02
C LYS A 216 0.43 -17.56 -1.42
N ILE A 217 -0.32 -16.54 -1.87
CA ILE A 217 -0.18 -15.98 -3.22
C ILE A 217 1.24 -15.44 -3.43
N LEU A 218 1.75 -14.64 -2.49
CA LEU A 218 3.12 -14.11 -2.54
C LEU A 218 4.16 -15.23 -2.65
N SER A 219 3.97 -16.37 -1.98
CA SER A 219 4.90 -17.51 -2.08
C SER A 219 5.00 -18.14 -3.47
N THR A 220 4.03 -17.87 -4.36
CA THR A 220 3.99 -18.42 -5.72
C THR A 220 4.59 -17.51 -6.78
N PHE A 221 5.08 -16.33 -6.39
CA PHE A 221 5.69 -15.38 -7.32
C PHE A 221 6.90 -15.99 -8.03
N LYS A 222 7.05 -15.64 -9.30
CA LYS A 222 8.23 -15.90 -10.12
C LYS A 222 8.50 -14.68 -10.97
N PHE A 223 9.76 -14.26 -11.00
CA PHE A 223 10.28 -13.25 -11.91
C PHE A 223 10.84 -13.99 -13.13
N LEU A 224 10.40 -13.60 -14.33
CA LEU A 224 10.78 -14.19 -15.61
C LEU A 224 12.06 -13.56 -16.17
#